data_AF-A0A0I1KE58-F1
#
_entry.id   AF-A0A0I1KE58-F1
#
_cell.length_a   1.000
_cell.length_b   1.000
_cell.length_c   1.000
_cell.angle_alpha   90.00
_cell.angle_beta   90.00
_cell.angle_gamma   90.00
#
_symmetry.space_group_name_H-M   'P 1'
#
loop_
_entity.id
_entity.type
_entity.pdbx_description
1 polymer ?
#
loop_
_entity_poly.entity_id
_entity_poly.type
_entity_poly.pdbx_seq_one_letter_code
_entity_poly.pdbx_strand_id
1 'polypeptide(L)' 'MAMDALASQQMSLWLMNGGDWFIALADNQQKQAKTALEKCQHLPFILEVHSRTGKHVIAHADYPDDVYEWQNEVA' A
#
# COMPACT_ATOMS: atom_id res chain seq x y z
N MET A 1 -1.16 5.86 3.74
CA MET A 1 -1.31 5.97 5.21
C MET A 1 -0.01 5.71 5.98
N ALA A 2 0.48 4.46 6.11
CA ALA A 2 1.70 4.18 6.88
C ALA A 2 2.97 4.76 6.23
N MET A 3 3.13 4.53 4.92
CA MET A 3 4.29 5.03 4.15
C MET A 3 4.30 6.57 4.10
N ASP A 4 3.15 7.20 3.88
CA ASP A 4 3.04 8.68 3.86
C ASP A 4 3.37 9.29 5.21
N ALA A 5 2.91 8.68 6.31
CA ALA A 5 3.24 9.13 7.66
C ALA A 5 4.74 9.01 7.96
N LEU A 6 5.39 7.93 7.50
CA LEU A 6 6.84 7.76 7.61
C LEU A 6 7.61 8.79 6.77
N ALA A 7 7.17 9.08 5.55
CA ALA A 7 7.83 10.03 4.65
C ALA A 7 7.65 11.49 5.11
N SER A 8 6.45 11.85 5.57
CA SER A 8 6.11 13.21 6.01
C SER A 8 6.32 13.46 7.52
N GLN A 9 6.81 12.45 8.25
CA GLN A 9 6.99 12.47 9.71
C GLN A 9 5.69 12.72 10.50
N GLN A 10 4.54 12.46 9.90
CA GLN A 10 3.21 12.63 10.49
C GLN A 10 2.72 11.34 11.17
N MET A 11 3.49 10.86 12.15
CA MET A 11 3.18 9.59 12.85
C MET A 11 1.82 9.59 13.56
N SER A 12 1.32 10.76 13.96
CA SER A 12 -0.02 10.91 14.54
C SER A 12 -1.12 10.44 13.59
N LEU A 13 -1.01 10.69 12.28
CA LEU A 13 -1.99 10.23 11.29
C LEU A 13 -2.01 8.71 11.18
N TRP A 14 -0.85 8.08 11.26
CA TRP A 14 -0.79 6.61 11.25
C TRP A 14 -1.43 6.03 12.50
N LEU A 15 -1.14 6.59 13.68
CA LEU A 15 -1.76 6.18 14.94
C LEU A 15 -3.28 6.29 14.90
N MET A 16 -3.82 7.41 14.42
CA MET A 16 -5.28 7.59 14.25
C MET A 16 -5.94 6.54 13.34
N ASN A 17 -5.16 5.90 12.46
CA ASN A 17 -5.61 4.87 11.53
C ASN A 17 -5.16 3.45 11.94
N GLY A 18 -4.87 3.23 13.24
CA GLY A 18 -4.54 1.91 13.79
C GLY A 18 -3.05 1.54 13.68
N GLY A 19 -2.16 2.53 13.58
CA GLY A 19 -0.70 2.34 13.54
C GLY A 19 -0.06 1.94 14.88
N ASP A 20 -0.84 1.76 15.94
CA ASP A 20 -0.37 1.58 17.33
C ASP A 20 0.58 0.38 17.48
N TRP A 21 0.34 -0.68 16.70
CA TRP A 21 1.16 -1.89 16.70
C TRP A 21 2.63 -1.60 16.36
N PHE A 22 2.89 -0.64 15.47
CA PHE A 22 4.24 -0.31 15.03
C PHE A 22 5.05 0.34 16.16
N ILE A 23 4.41 1.21 16.95
CA ILE A 23 5.04 1.86 18.11
C ILE A 23 5.29 0.86 19.24
N ALA A 24 4.45 -0.18 19.35
CA ALA A 24 4.61 -1.23 20.35
C ALA A 24 5.75 -2.22 20.04
N LEU A 25 6.33 -2.19 18.84
CA LEU A 25 7.44 -3.07 18.45
C LEU A 25 8.77 -2.65 19.11
N ALA A 26 9.63 -3.64 19.37
CA ALA A 26 11.03 -3.37 19.73
C ALA A 26 11.80 -2.76 18.55
N ASP A 27 12.87 -2.02 18.83
CA ASP A 27 13.65 -1.27 17.83
C ASP A 27 14.05 -2.09 16.59
N ASN A 28 14.48 -3.34 16.78
CA ASN A 28 14.86 -4.21 15.66
C ASN A 28 13.66 -4.55 14.77
N GLN A 29 12.50 -4.82 15.37
CA GLN A 29 11.28 -5.12 14.65
C GLN A 29 10.72 -3.89 13.95
N GLN A 30 10.84 -2.69 14.55
CA GLN A 30 10.48 -1.44 13.87
C GLN A 30 11.34 -1.22 12.62
N LYS A 31 12.66 -1.47 12.70
CA LYS A 31 13.55 -1.40 11.53
C LYS A 31 13.11 -2.38 10.43
N GLN A 32 12.80 -3.62 10.79
CA GLN A 32 12.31 -4.62 9.85
C GLN A 32 10.97 -4.20 9.20
N ALA A 33 10.03 -3.72 9.99
CA ALA A 33 8.74 -3.23 9.51
C ALA A 33 8.91 -2.02 8.58
N LYS A 34 9.82 -1.08 8.90
CA LYS A 34 10.14 0.04 8.03
C LYS A 34 10.71 -0.42 6.69
N THR A 35 11.69 -1.33 6.70
CA THR A 35 12.26 -1.90 5.46
C THR A 35 11.21 -2.66 4.64
N ALA A 36 10.26 -3.34 5.28
CA ALA A 36 9.15 -3.99 4.57
C ALA A 36 8.21 -2.97 3.92
N LEU A 37 7.84 -1.89 4.64
CA LEU A 37 7.01 -0.81 4.12
C LEU A 37 7.69 -0.08 2.95
N GLU A 38 9.00 0.17 3.02
CA GLU A 38 9.78 0.73 1.91
C GLU A 38 9.76 -0.15 0.65
N LYS A 39 9.64 -1.48 0.80
CA LYS A 39 9.46 -2.36 -0.36
C LYS A 39 8.05 -2.24 -0.95
N CYS A 40 7.04 -2.04 -0.10
CA CYS A 40 5.65 -1.87 -0.54
C CYS A 40 5.44 -0.65 -1.45
N GLN A 41 6.29 0.40 -1.35
CA GLN A 41 6.19 1.57 -2.21
C GLN A 41 6.37 1.26 -3.72
N HIS A 42 6.99 0.12 -4.03
CA HIS A 42 7.24 -0.32 -5.40
C HIS A 42 6.20 -1.33 -5.91
N LEU A 43 5.23 -1.70 -5.07
CA LEU A 43 4.16 -2.60 -5.49
C LEU A 43 3.19 -1.84 -6.40
N PRO A 44 2.67 -2.48 -7.46
CA PRO A 44 1.69 -1.84 -8.32
C PRO A 44 0.37 -1.63 -7.54
N PHE A 45 -0.31 -0.51 -7.80
CA PHE A 45 -1.64 -0.27 -7.24
C PHE A 45 -2.70 -1.20 -7.81
N ILE A 46 -2.53 -1.60 -9.08
CA ILE A 46 -3.46 -2.46 -9.80
C ILE A 46 -2.75 -3.71 -10.29
N LEU A 47 -3.36 -4.87 -10.05
CA LEU A 47 -2.91 -6.15 -10.60
C LEU A 47 -3.89 -6.60 -11.68
N GLU A 48 -3.36 -6.88 -12.87
CA GLU A 48 -4.08 -7.59 -13.93
C GLU A 48 -3.66 -9.06 -13.92
N VAL A 49 -4.64 -9.96 -13.75
CA VAL A 49 -4.40 -11.40 -13.69
C VAL A 49 -5.21 -12.08 -14.79
N HIS A 50 -4.50 -12.79 -15.67
CA HIS A 50 -5.12 -13.62 -16.71
C HIS A 50 -5.29 -15.04 -16.20
N SER A 51 -6.53 -15.52 -16.20
CA SER A 51 -6.89 -16.89 -15.85
C SER A 51 -7.56 -17.58 -17.04
N ARG A 52 -7.77 -18.90 -16.94
CA ARG A 52 -8.52 -19.65 -17.96
C ARG A 52 -9.94 -19.12 -18.16
N THR A 53 -10.54 -18.50 -17.14
CA THR A 53 -11.91 -17.99 -17.15
C THR A 53 -11.99 -16.52 -17.53
N GLY A 54 -10.85 -15.85 -17.77
CA GLY A 54 -10.80 -14.48 -18.24
C GLY A 54 -9.84 -13.61 -17.44
N LYS A 55 -10.06 -12.31 -17.52
CA LYS A 55 -9.20 -11.27 -16.96
C LYS A 55 -9.78 -10.73 -15.66
N HIS A 56 -8.92 -10.63 -14.64
CA HIS A 56 -9.27 -10.09 -13.33
C HIS A 56 -8.42 -8.85 -13.06
N VAL A 57 -9.07 -7.76 -12.66
CA VAL A 57 -8.43 -6.51 -12.26
C VAL A 57 -8.66 -6.36 -10.76
N ILE A 58 -7.56 -6.24 -10.01
CA ILE A 58 -7.57 -6.20 -8.55
C ILE A 58 -7.00 -4.86 -8.09
N ALA A 59 -7.81 -4.12 -7.33
CA ALA A 59 -7.44 -2.87 -6.67
C ALA A 59 -7.64 -3.03 -5.16
N HIS A 60 -6.93 -2.21 -4.36
CA HIS A 60 -7.14 -2.19 -2.91
C HIS A 60 -8.48 -1.55 -2.52
N ALA A 61 -8.83 -0.45 -3.22
CA ALA A 61 -10.12 0.21 -3.13
C ALA A 61 -10.83 0.03 -4.48
N ASP A 62 -11.28 1.11 -5.09
CA ASP A 62 -11.91 1.11 -6.40
C ASP A 62 -10.92 1.57 -7.49
N TYR A 63 -11.13 1.10 -8.71
CA TYR A 63 -10.46 1.67 -9.88
C TYR A 63 -11.12 3.03 -10.21
N PRO A 64 -10.35 4.10 -10.47
CA PRO A 64 -10.91 5.45 -10.49
C PRO A 64 -11.76 5.76 -11.74
N ASP A 65 -11.52 5.05 -12.85
CA ASP A 65 -12.23 5.27 -14.11
C ASP A 65 -13.35 4.25 -14.32
N ASP A 66 -14.32 4.61 -15.17
CA ASP A 66 -15.44 3.72 -15.54
C ASP A 66 -14.98 2.47 -16.32
N VAL A 67 -13.84 2.58 -17.02
CA VAL A 67 -13.31 1.52 -17.90
C VAL A 67 -11.84 1.29 -17.59
N TYR A 68 -11.50 0.03 -17.37
CA TYR A 68 -10.13 -0.38 -17.13
C TYR A 68 -9.24 -0.29 -18.38
N GLU A 69 -8.08 0.35 -18.25
CA GLU A 69 -7.03 0.40 -19.26
C GLU A 69 -5.69 -0.13 -18.73
N TRP A 70 -4.99 -0.89 -19.59
CA TRP A 70 -3.70 -1.48 -19.23
C TRP A 70 -2.62 -0.40 -19.15
N GLN A 71 -1.85 -0.41 -18.06
CA GLN A 71 -0.75 0.55 -17.78
C GLN A 71 -1.18 2.02 -17.75
N ASN A 72 -2.47 2.32 -17.60
CA ASN A 72 -2.89 3.67 -17.27
C ASN A 72 -2.29 4.08 -15.91
N GLU A 73 -1.87 5.33 -15.80
CA GLU A 73 -1.38 5.85 -14.53
C GLU A 73 -2.55 5.98 -13.55
N VAL A 74 -2.39 5.40 -12.37
CA VAL A 74 -3.36 5.47 -11.29
C VAL A 74 -2.70 6.23 -10.15
N ALA A 75 -3.27 7.40 -9.83
CA ALA A 75 -2.75 8.32 -8.81
C ALA A 75 -3.33 8.05 -7.43
#